data_AF-A0A174VFH5-F1
#
_entry.id   AF-A0A174VFH5-F1
#
_cell.length_a   1.000
_cell.length_b   1.000
_cell.length_c   1.000
_cell.angle_alpha   90.00
_cell.angle_beta   90.00
_cell.angle_gamma   90.00
#
_symmetry.space_group_name_H-M   'P 1'
#
loop_
_entity.id
_entity.type
_entity.pdbx_description
1 polymer ?
#
loop_
_entity_poly.entity_id
_entity_poly.type
_entity_poly.pdbx_seq_one_letter_code
_entity_poly.pdbx_strand_id
1 'polypeptide(L)' 'MARVCTALQVDGHRADITMLKTARALAALEGRTEAGMEELRRAAELALPHRLRRAPFEQAGDAGIDWEALFYG' A
#
# COMPACT_ATOMS: atom_id res chain seq x y z
N MET A 1 6.01 0.85 6.33
CA MET A 1 4.53 0.88 6.35
C MET A 1 4.02 2.24 6.82
N ALA A 2 4.25 2.62 8.08
CA ALA A 2 3.84 3.93 8.60
C ALA A 2 4.25 5.10 7.68
N ARG A 3 5.50 5.13 7.21
CA ARG A 3 5.99 6.14 6.24
C ARG A 3 5.11 6.26 4.99
N VAL A 4 4.72 5.13 4.39
CA VAL A 4 3.92 5.07 3.15
C VAL A 4 2.49 5.51 3.42
N CYS A 5 1.86 4.99 4.48
CA CYS A 5 0.51 5.40 4.87
C CYS A 5 0.43 6.90 5.23
N THR A 6 1.45 7.43 5.92
CA THR A 6 1.56 8.86 6.26
C THR A 6 1.79 9.72 5.02
N ALA A 7 2.71 9.32 4.13
CA ALA A 7 2.96 10.04 2.88
C ALA A 7 1.71 10.13 2.00
N LEU A 8 0.88 9.08 2.03
CA LEU A 8 -0.37 9.00 1.29
C LEU A 8 -1.59 9.54 2.06
N GLN A 9 -1.38 10.13 3.23
CA GLN A 9 -2.45 10.72 4.08
C GLN A 9 -3.61 9.73 4.36
N VAL A 10 -3.30 8.45 4.48
CA VAL A 10 -4.28 7.41 4.79
C VAL A 10 -4.54 7.38 6.30
N ASP A 11 -5.81 7.45 6.67
CA ASP A 11 -6.21 7.57 8.07
C ASP A 11 -6.28 6.21 8.80
N GLY A 12 -5.74 6.20 10.02
CA GLY A 12 -5.78 5.10 10.98
C GLY A 12 -4.94 3.85 10.64
N HIS A 13 -4.70 3.03 11.67
CA HIS A 13 -3.89 1.80 11.58
C HIS A 13 -4.49 0.68 10.71
N ARG A 14 -5.74 0.83 10.26
CA ARG A 14 -6.39 -0.21 9.43
C ARG A 14 -5.66 -0.39 8.11
N ALA A 15 -5.06 0.66 7.56
CA ALA A 15 -4.30 0.57 6.32
C ALA A 15 -3.02 -0.24 6.52
N ASP A 16 -2.25 0.04 7.57
CA ASP A 16 -1.03 -0.72 7.90
C ASP A 16 -1.33 -2.20 8.13
N ILE A 17 -2.38 -2.53 8.88
CA ILE A 17 -2.76 -3.92 9.17
C ILE A 17 -3.18 -4.65 7.89
N THR A 18 -4.01 -4.01 7.04
CA THR A 18 -4.42 -4.61 5.77
C THR A 18 -3.20 -4.85 4.88
N MET A 19 -2.32 -3.86 4.74
CA MET A 19 -1.11 -3.96 3.91
C MET A 19 -0.18 -5.07 4.40
N LEU A 20 0.05 -5.18 5.71
CA LEU A 20 0.87 -6.25 6.29
C LEU A 20 0.28 -7.65 6.05
N LYS A 21 -1.04 -7.80 6.22
CA LYS A 21 -1.71 -9.09 5.98
C LYS A 21 -1.65 -9.48 4.51
N THR A 22 -1.87 -8.52 3.61
CA THR A 22 -1.77 -8.76 2.16
C THR A 22 -0.35 -9.14 1.77
N ALA A 23 0.68 -8.45 2.28
CA ALA A 23 2.07 -8.79 1.98
C ALA A 23 2.44 -10.21 2.43
N ARG A 24 1.99 -10.61 3.63
CA ARG A 24 2.18 -11.99 4.12
C ARG A 24 1.44 -13.01 3.26
N ALA A 25 0.23 -12.68 2.80
CA ALA A 25 -0.53 -13.56 1.91
C ALA A 25 0.16 -13.72 0.54
N LEU A 26 0.72 -12.63 -0.01
CA LEU A 26 1.51 -12.69 -1.25
C LEU A 26 2.75 -13.56 -1.10
N ALA A 27 3.52 -13.41 -0.02
CA ALA A 27 4.67 -14.26 0.25
C ALA A 27 4.27 -15.74 0.37
N ALA A 28 3.19 -16.04 1.11
CA ALA A 28 2.69 -17.40 1.26
C ALA A 28 2.18 -17.99 -0.07
N LEU A 29 1.53 -17.17 -0.91
CA LEU A 29 1.09 -17.57 -2.25
C LEU A 29 2.27 -17.98 -3.13
N GLU A 30 3.43 -17.35 -2.95
CA GLU A 30 4.69 -17.66 -3.64
C GLU A 30 5.51 -18.76 -2.93
N GLY A 31 4.96 -19.41 -1.90
CA GLY A 31 5.63 -20.49 -1.17
C GLY A 31 6.72 -20.02 -0.20
N ARG A 32 6.78 -18.73 0.13
CA ARG A 32 7.72 -18.15 1.08
C ARG A 32 7.11 -17.99 2.47
N THR A 33 7.97 -18.04 3.49
CA THR A 33 7.59 -17.85 4.89
C THR A 33 7.68 -16.38 5.35
N GLU A 34 8.35 -15.53 4.56
CA GLU A 34 8.63 -14.14 4.90
C GLU A 34 8.29 -13.22 3.72
N ALA A 35 7.64 -12.09 4.05
CA ALA A 35 7.38 -11.01 3.11
C ALA A 35 8.54 -10.03 3.10
N GLY A 36 9.03 -9.72 1.90
CA GLY A 36 10.06 -8.73 1.63
C GLY A 36 9.47 -7.44 1.06
N MET A 37 10.34 -6.55 0.58
CA MET A 37 9.94 -5.22 0.11
C MET A 37 8.94 -5.28 -1.05
N GLU A 38 9.10 -6.23 -1.95
CA GLU A 38 8.25 -6.39 -3.13
C GLU A 38 6.80 -6.71 -2.76
N GLU A 39 6.57 -7.56 -1.76
CA GLU A 39 5.22 -7.88 -1.29
C GLU A 39 4.60 -6.69 -0.56
N LEU A 40 5.40 -5.91 0.17
CA LEU A 40 4.92 -4.70 0.83
C LEU A 40 4.50 -3.66 -0.21
N ARG A 41 5.26 -3.50 -1.30
CA ARG A 41 4.97 -2.62 -2.42
C ARG A 41 3.67 -3.03 -3.12
N ARG A 42 3.57 -4.30 -3.54
CA ARG A 42 2.35 -4.85 -4.17
C ARG A 42 1.13 -4.77 -3.24
N ALA A 43 1.31 -5.02 -1.95
CA ALA A 43 0.23 -4.86 -0.98
C ALA A 43 -0.25 -3.41 -0.88
N ALA A 44 0.65 -2.43 -0.97
CA ALA A 44 0.31 -1.01 -0.94
C ALA A 44 -0.51 -0.61 -2.17
N GLU A 45 -0.09 -1.04 -3.36
CA GLU A 45 -0.80 -0.82 -4.63
C GLU A 45 -2.24 -1.34 -4.59
N LEU A 46 -2.47 -2.47 -3.92
CA LEU A 46 -3.80 -3.06 -3.78
C LEU A 46 -4.63 -2.38 -2.67
N ALA A 47 -4.01 -2.07 -1.54
CA ALA A 47 -4.71 -1.71 -0.32
C ALA A 47 -4.96 -0.20 -0.14
N LEU A 48 -4.15 0.67 -0.74
CA LEU A 48 -4.15 2.10 -0.42
C LEU A 48 -4.94 3.00 -1.39
N PRO A 49 -5.02 2.76 -2.71
CA PRO A 49 -5.66 3.73 -3.62
C PRO A 49 -7.10 4.10 -3.27
N HIS A 50 -7.89 3.11 -2.81
CA HIS A 50 -9.28 3.33 -2.41
C HIS A 50 -9.43 3.95 -1.00
N ARG A 51 -8.34 4.13 -0.28
CA ARG A 51 -8.27 4.76 1.05
C ARG A 51 -7.71 6.17 1.02
N LEU A 52 -7.21 6.62 -0.12
CA LEU A 52 -6.76 8.00 -0.30
C LEU A 52 -7.95 8.94 -0.12
N ARG A 53 -7.69 10.05 0.57
CA ARG A 53 -8.66 11.12 0.68
C ARG A 53 -8.77 11.81 -0.68
N ARG A 54 -10.00 12.05 -1.13
CA ARG A 54 -10.28 12.49 -2.50
C ARG A 54 -11.04 13.80 -2.46
N ALA A 55 -10.70 14.71 -3.36
CA ALA A 55 -11.55 15.86 -3.60
C ALA A 55 -12.87 15.39 -4.27
N PRO A 56 -13.98 16.12 -4.08
CA PRO A 56 -15.16 15.92 -4.90
C PRO A 56 -14.75 15.96 -6.38
N PHE A 57 -15.20 14.98 -7.18
CA PHE A 57 -14.93 14.82 -8.62
C PHE A 57 -13.58 14.20 -9.02
N GLU A 58 -12.75 13.74 -8.08
CA GLU A 58 -11.50 13.04 -8.37
C GLU A 58 -11.74 11.53 -8.68
N GLN A 59 -11.31 11.03 -9.84
CA GLN A 59 -11.61 9.66 -10.33
C GLN A 59 -10.67 8.59 -9.79
N ALA A 60 -11.19 7.43 -9.36
CA ALA A 60 -10.41 6.36 -8.71
C ALA A 60 -9.29 5.85 -9.62
N GLY A 61 -8.04 6.15 -9.28
CA GLY A 61 -6.86 5.83 -10.09
C GLY A 61 -6.01 7.03 -10.51
N ASP A 62 -6.54 8.25 -10.44
CA ASP A 62 -5.84 9.46 -10.93
C ASP A 62 -4.80 10.04 -9.95
N ALA A 63 -4.56 9.36 -8.82
CA ALA A 63 -3.73 9.88 -7.73
C ALA A 63 -2.23 9.97 -8.07
N GLY A 64 -1.79 9.53 -9.26
CA GLY A 64 -0.42 9.73 -9.75
C GLY A 64 0.66 9.25 -8.78
N ILE A 65 0.43 8.13 -8.08
CA ILE A 65 1.31 7.66 -7.00
C ILE A 65 2.60 7.11 -7.60
N ASP A 66 3.72 7.72 -7.25
CA ASP A 66 5.05 7.20 -7.56
C ASP A 66 5.45 6.14 -6.53
N TRP A 67 5.11 4.88 -6.84
CA TRP A 67 5.39 3.74 -5.97
C TRP A 67 6.88 3.43 -5.83
N GLU A 68 7.67 3.68 -6.88
CA GLU A 68 9.11 3.48 -6.87
C GLU A 68 9.77 4.46 -5.89
N ALA A 69 9.48 5.75 -6.03
CA ALA A 69 10.01 6.77 -5.12
C ALA A 69 9.59 6.54 -3.66
N LEU A 70 8.37 6.05 -3.41
CA LEU A 70 7.87 5.80 -2.06
C LEU A 70 8.55 4.63 -1.34
N PHE A 71 9.01 3.61 -2.08
CA PHE A 71 9.58 2.38 -1.50
C PHE A 71 11.10 2.30 -1.61
N TYR A 72 11.68 2.87 -2.66
CA TYR A 72 13.11 2.75 -2.99
C TYR A 72 13.84 4.11 -3.03
N GLY A 73 13.12 5.22 -2.81
CA GLY A 73 13.69 6.55 -2.57
C GLY A 73 14.07 6.83 -1.12
#